data_AF-L9X3X0-F1
#
_entry.id   AF-L9X3X0-F1
#
_cell.length_a   1.000
_cell.length_b   1.000
_cell.length_c   1.000
_cell.angle_alpha   90.00
_cell.angle_beta   90.00
_cell.angle_gamma   90.00
#
_symmetry.space_group_name_H-M   'P 1'
#
loop_
_entity.id
_entity.type
_entity.pdbx_description
1 polymer ?
#
loop_
_entity_poly.entity_id
_entity_poly.type
_entity_poly.pdbx_seq_one_letter_code
_entity_poly.pdbx_strand_id
1 'polypeptide(L)'
;MKTAQKYLEQLVADNVLRKIEQGDQTLYGIDQLMATYREVATLQREHDQEALTTALESMRTQITDWKTTYDVETPGELRASIADLESTDEIEDRREIASEWEHLADRVPVIRAALNEYDWATKRDTISA
;
A
#
# COMPACT_ATOMS: atom_id res chain seq x y z
N MET A 1 37.87 -5.15 -2.12
CA MET A 1 36.80 -4.74 -1.18
C MET A 1 35.93 -3.69 -1.88
N LYS A 2 34.76 -4.11 -2.38
CA LYS A 2 33.65 -3.24 -2.88
C LYS A 2 32.32 -3.97 -2.64
N THR A 3 32.10 -4.39 -1.39
CA THR A 3 30.99 -5.27 -1.00
C THR A 3 29.64 -4.56 -1.06
N ALA A 4 29.57 -3.28 -0.69
CA ALA A 4 28.34 -2.49 -0.75
C ALA A 4 27.86 -2.25 -2.19
N GLN A 5 28.78 -1.90 -3.11
CA GLN A 5 28.43 -1.68 -4.52
C GLN A 5 27.92 -2.97 -5.18
N LYS A 6 28.62 -4.10 -4.96
CA LYS A 6 28.18 -5.41 -5.47
C LYS A 6 26.81 -5.82 -4.91
N TYR A 7 26.52 -5.50 -3.66
CA TYR A 7 25.22 -5.79 -3.05
C TYR A 7 24.10 -4.94 -3.66
N LEU A 8 24.34 -3.65 -3.91
CA LEU A 8 23.38 -2.79 -4.60
C LEU A 8 23.13 -3.26 -6.04
N GLU A 9 24.18 -3.67 -6.76
CA GLU A 9 24.05 -4.26 -8.10
C GLU A 9 23.23 -5.55 -8.08
N GLN A 10 23.42 -6.40 -7.06
CA GLN A 10 22.60 -7.60 -6.87
C GLN A 10 21.14 -7.25 -6.58
N LEU A 11 20.87 -6.29 -5.69
CA LEU A 11 19.49 -5.85 -5.43
C LEU A 11 18.81 -5.24 -6.66
N VAL A 12 19.57 -4.63 -7.57
CA VAL A 12 19.05 -4.20 -8.86
C VAL A 12 18.76 -5.39 -9.77
N ALA A 13 19.66 -6.37 -9.84
CA ALA A 13 19.46 -7.59 -10.61
C ALA A 13 18.24 -8.41 -10.13
N ASP A 14 18.00 -8.42 -8.81
CA ASP A 14 16.87 -9.09 -8.17
C ASP A 14 15.57 -8.26 -8.26
N ASN A 15 15.60 -7.10 -8.93
CA ASN A 15 14.51 -6.14 -9.06
C ASN A 15 13.93 -5.70 -7.70
N VAL A 16 14.79 -5.57 -6.70
CA VAL A 16 14.46 -4.96 -5.39
C VAL A 16 14.70 -3.46 -5.45
N LEU A 17 15.77 -3.03 -6.12
CA LEU A 17 16.11 -1.63 -6.32
C LEU A 17 16.10 -1.26 -7.81
N ARG A 18 15.81 0.00 -8.10
CA ARG A 18 16.13 0.63 -9.37
C ARG A 18 17.33 1.55 -9.21
N LYS A 19 18.24 1.46 -10.17
CA LYS A 19 19.35 2.40 -10.32
C LYS A 19 18.88 3.59 -11.15
N ILE A 20 19.09 4.80 -10.65
CA ILE A 20 18.78 6.06 -11.33
C ILE A 20 20.07 6.86 -11.43
N GLU A 21 20.41 7.31 -12.64
CA GLU A 21 21.56 8.19 -12.88
C GLU A 21 21.08 9.64 -12.92
N GLN A 22 21.60 10.48 -12.03
CA GLN A 22 21.26 11.90 -11.90
C GLN A 22 22.55 12.73 -11.91
N GLY A 23 22.92 13.24 -13.09
CA GLY A 23 24.21 13.92 -13.28
C GLY A 23 25.37 12.98 -12.93
N ASP A 24 26.26 13.43 -12.05
CA ASP A 24 27.40 12.64 -11.57
C ASP A 24 27.05 11.69 -10.41
N GLN A 25 25.79 11.62 -10.00
CA GLN A 25 25.32 10.80 -8.88
C GLN A 25 24.55 9.56 -9.36
N THR A 26 24.79 8.44 -8.69
CA THR A 26 23.95 7.24 -8.80
C THR A 26 23.06 7.14 -7.57
N LEU A 27 21.75 7.18 -7.78
CA LEU A 27 20.74 6.95 -6.75
C LEU A 27 20.16 5.55 -6.87
N TYR A 28 19.79 4.98 -5.72
CA TYR A 28 19.08 3.71 -5.65
C TYR A 28 17.76 3.95 -4.92
N GLY A 29 16.66 3.53 -5.52
CA GLY A 29 15.33 3.56 -4.92
C GLY A 29 14.70 2.17 -4.97
N ILE A 30 13.77 1.89 -4.06
CA ILE A 30 12.99 0.65 -4.10
C ILE A 30 12.26 0.57 -5.44
N ASP A 31 12.31 -0.59 -6.08
CA ASP A 31 11.43 -0.88 -7.21
C ASP A 31 10.00 -1.08 -6.70
N GLN A 32 9.27 0.02 -6.59
CA GLN A 32 7.90 0.04 -6.05
C GLN A 32 6.95 -0.87 -6.83
N LEU A 33 7.11 -0.97 -8.16
CA LEU A 33 6.27 -1.85 -8.97
C LEU A 33 6.48 -3.32 -8.59
N MET A 34 7.74 -3.75 -8.49
CA MET A 34 8.05 -5.11 -8.07
C MET A 34 7.70 -5.38 -6.60
N ALA A 35 7.83 -4.38 -5.73
CA ALA A 35 7.37 -4.48 -4.35
C ALA A 35 5.86 -4.76 -4.28
N THR A 36 5.04 -4.01 -5.03
CA THR A 36 3.59 -4.23 -5.10
C THR A 36 3.24 -5.62 -5.66
N TYR A 37 3.91 -6.10 -6.72
CA TYR A 37 3.63 -7.44 -7.24
C TYR A 37 4.00 -8.56 -6.25
N ARG A 38 5.11 -8.41 -5.52
CA ARG A 38 5.47 -9.37 -4.47
C ARG A 38 4.40 -9.39 -3.38
N GLU A 39 3.93 -8.23 -2.97
CA GLU A 39 2.86 -8.11 -1.98
C GLU A 39 1.55 -8.75 -2.44
N VAL A 40 1.12 -8.48 -3.68
CA VAL A 40 -0.06 -9.13 -4.26
C VAL A 40 0.09 -10.65 -4.24
N ALA A 41 1.25 -11.17 -4.64
CA ALA A 41 1.51 -12.60 -4.60
C ALA A 41 1.50 -13.17 -3.16
N THR A 42 2.01 -12.43 -2.18
CA THR A 42 1.92 -12.80 -0.76
C THR A 42 0.48 -12.89 -0.31
N LEU A 43 -0.34 -11.87 -0.60
CA LEU A 43 -1.77 -11.87 -0.26
C LEU A 43 -2.51 -13.07 -0.83
N GLN A 44 -2.25 -13.42 -2.10
CA GLN A 44 -2.88 -14.57 -2.76
C GLN A 44 -2.42 -15.93 -2.21
N ARG A 45 -1.24 -16.02 -1.59
CA ARG A 45 -0.74 -17.26 -0.98
C ARG A 45 -1.21 -17.43 0.46
N GLU A 46 -1.32 -16.33 1.19
CA GLU A 46 -1.61 -16.34 2.63
C GLU A 46 -3.11 -16.24 2.94
N HIS A 47 -3.93 -15.80 1.98
CA HIS A 47 -5.35 -15.59 2.16
C HIS A 47 -6.17 -16.16 1.00
N ASP A 48 -7.33 -16.72 1.34
CA ASP A 48 -8.31 -17.11 0.34
C ASP A 48 -9.08 -15.89 -0.21
N GLN A 49 -9.81 -16.12 -1.31
CA GLN A 49 -10.56 -15.07 -1.99
C GLN A 49 -11.67 -14.45 -1.11
N GLU A 50 -12.27 -15.22 -0.20
CA GLU A 50 -13.32 -14.74 0.70
C GLU A 50 -12.75 -13.82 1.78
N ALA A 51 -11.60 -14.19 2.35
CA ALA A 51 -10.87 -13.37 3.32
C ALA A 51 -10.43 -12.04 2.70
N LEU A 52 -9.88 -12.07 1.48
CA LEU A 52 -9.51 -10.84 0.76
C LEU A 52 -10.73 -9.96 0.41
N THR A 53 -11.85 -10.58 0.05
CA THR A 53 -13.10 -9.86 -0.22
C THR A 53 -13.63 -9.19 1.05
N THR A 54 -13.66 -9.91 2.17
CA THR A 54 -14.08 -9.41 3.49
C THR A 54 -13.18 -8.25 3.94
N ALA A 55 -11.87 -8.38 3.76
CA ALA A 55 -10.93 -7.31 4.08
C ALA A 55 -11.19 -6.05 3.23
N LEU A 56 -11.41 -6.21 1.92
CA LEU A 56 -11.74 -5.10 1.03
C LEU A 56 -13.04 -4.40 1.42
N GLU A 57 -14.08 -5.17 1.76
CA GLU A 57 -15.37 -4.63 2.22
C GLU A 57 -15.25 -3.86 3.54
N SER A 58 -14.49 -4.41 4.49
CA SER A 58 -14.21 -3.76 5.79
C SER A 58 -13.53 -2.40 5.59
N MET A 59 -12.45 -2.36 4.80
CA MET A 59 -11.72 -1.10 4.52
C MET A 59 -12.62 -0.06 3.83
N ARG A 60 -13.44 -0.48 2.86
CA ARG A 60 -14.34 0.44 2.15
C ARG A 60 -15.45 0.96 3.05
N THR A 61 -15.98 0.12 3.95
CA THR A 61 -16.98 0.53 4.93
C THR A 61 -16.39 1.57 5.88
N GLN A 62 -15.21 1.31 6.46
CA GLN A 62 -14.56 2.24 7.37
C GLN A 62 -14.26 3.60 6.72
N ILE A 63 -13.79 3.61 5.46
CA ILE A 63 -13.60 4.84 4.69
C ILE A 63 -14.93 5.59 4.49
N THR A 64 -16.00 4.86 4.16
CA THR A 64 -17.33 5.46 3.94
C THR A 64 -17.91 6.02 5.24
N ASP A 65 -17.66 5.34 6.36
CA ASP A 65 -18.07 5.80 7.68
C ASP A 65 -17.35 7.10 8.03
N TRP A 66 -16.04 7.20 7.86
CA TRP A 66 -15.30 8.45 8.09
C TRP A 66 -15.78 9.59 7.19
N LYS A 67 -16.02 9.33 5.90
CA LYS A 67 -16.60 10.33 5.00
C LYS A 67 -17.91 10.90 5.55
N THR A 68 -18.79 10.01 6.00
CA THR A 68 -20.12 10.37 6.51
C THR A 68 -20.04 11.06 7.88
N THR A 69 -19.18 10.57 8.77
CA THR A 69 -19.00 11.10 10.13
C THR A 69 -18.45 12.53 10.11
N TYR A 70 -17.51 12.81 9.22
CA TYR A 70 -16.82 14.11 9.18
C TYR A 70 -17.30 15.03 8.05
N ASP A 71 -18.23 14.58 7.20
CA ASP A 71 -18.75 15.31 6.03
C ASP A 71 -17.63 15.79 5.09
N VAL A 72 -16.72 14.87 4.76
CA VAL A 72 -15.56 15.12 3.88
C VAL A 72 -15.37 13.96 2.91
N GLU A 73 -14.73 14.22 1.78
CA GLU A 73 -14.51 13.22 0.73
C GLU A 73 -13.08 12.66 0.72
N THR A 74 -12.14 13.34 1.39
CA THR A 74 -10.72 12.98 1.42
C THR A 74 -10.08 13.11 2.81
N PRO A 75 -9.00 12.35 3.09
CA PRO A 75 -8.19 12.56 4.31
C PRO A 75 -7.60 13.97 4.40
N GLY A 76 -7.31 14.60 3.26
CA GLY A 76 -6.80 15.97 3.19
C GLY A 76 -7.82 16.99 3.67
N GLU A 77 -9.09 16.85 3.27
CA GLU A 77 -10.19 17.67 3.78
C GLU A 77 -10.41 17.44 5.28
N LEU A 78 -10.34 16.19 5.75
CA LEU A 78 -10.39 15.89 7.18
C LEU A 78 -9.29 16.63 7.94
N ARG A 79 -8.05 16.66 7.41
CA ARG A 79 -6.97 17.45 8.04
C ARG A 79 -7.20 18.95 7.94
N ALA A 80 -7.77 19.45 6.85
CA ALA A 80 -8.06 20.87 6.70
C ALA A 80 -9.11 21.34 7.73
N SER A 81 -10.07 20.47 8.06
CA SER A 81 -11.14 20.76 9.02
C SER A 81 -10.66 21.01 10.46
N ILE A 82 -9.40 20.71 10.76
CA ILE A 82 -8.73 21.07 12.03
C ILE A 82 -8.70 22.58 12.25
N ALA A 83 -8.71 23.39 11.17
CA ALA A 83 -8.70 24.84 11.27
C ALA A 83 -9.91 25.42 12.02
N ASP A 84 -11.02 24.68 12.09
CA ASP A 84 -12.26 25.08 12.76
C ASP A 84 -12.36 24.54 14.19
N LEU A 85 -11.30 23.90 14.71
CA LEU A 85 -11.27 23.27 16.03
C LEU A 85 -10.41 24.03 17.03
N GLU A 86 -10.91 24.08 18.27
CA GLU A 86 -10.19 24.65 19.43
C GLU A 86 -9.66 23.55 20.38
N SER A 87 -10.24 22.35 20.33
CA SER A 87 -9.87 21.23 21.21
C SER A 87 -8.62 20.53 20.68
N THR A 88 -7.55 20.50 21.48
CA THR A 88 -6.31 19.80 21.07
C THR A 88 -6.53 18.29 20.89
N ASP A 89 -7.35 17.67 21.73
CA ASP A 89 -7.66 16.24 21.64
C ASP A 89 -8.38 15.92 20.33
N GLU A 90 -9.38 16.73 19.94
CA GLU A 90 -10.12 16.50 18.68
C GLU A 90 -9.23 16.75 17.45
N ILE A 91 -8.28 17.67 17.56
CA ILE A 91 -7.27 17.91 16.51
C ILE A 91 -6.35 16.70 16.35
N GLU A 92 -5.92 16.08 17.44
CA GLU A 92 -5.11 14.86 17.41
C GLU A 92 -5.88 13.69 16.82
N ASP A 93 -7.13 13.48 17.25
CA ASP A 93 -8.02 12.44 16.72
C ASP A 93 -8.20 12.57 15.19
N ARG A 94 -8.47 13.78 14.68
CA ARG A 94 -8.61 14.00 13.23
C ARG A 94 -7.33 13.71 12.45
N ARG A 95 -6.15 13.94 13.04
CA ARG A 95 -4.86 13.61 12.39
C ARG A 95 -4.64 12.10 12.35
N GLU A 96 -4.96 11.39 13.43
CA GLU A 96 -4.85 9.94 13.49
C GLU A 96 -5.77 9.29 12.47
N ILE A 97 -7.06 9.64 12.49
CA ILE A 97 -8.06 9.11 11.56
C ILE A 97 -7.70 9.42 10.10
N ALA A 98 -7.23 10.63 9.80
CA ALA A 98 -6.79 10.94 8.44
C ALA A 98 -5.60 10.09 8.00
N SER A 99 -4.69 9.76 8.91
CA SER A 99 -3.52 8.93 8.62
C SER A 99 -3.91 7.45 8.45
N GLU A 100 -4.84 6.95 9.25
CA GLU A 100 -5.42 5.62 9.05
C GLU A 100 -6.20 5.53 7.73
N TRP A 101 -6.96 6.57 7.40
CA TRP A 101 -7.68 6.63 6.13
C TRP A 101 -6.71 6.59 4.95
N GLU A 102 -5.65 7.39 4.93
CA GLU A 102 -4.63 7.29 3.88
C GLU A 102 -4.06 5.87 3.77
N HIS A 103 -3.75 5.25 4.91
CA HIS A 103 -3.27 3.88 4.92
C HIS A 103 -4.27 2.93 4.25
N LEU A 104 -5.55 2.95 4.64
CA LEU A 104 -6.57 2.09 4.03
C LEU A 104 -6.79 2.41 2.55
N ALA A 105 -6.78 3.68 2.17
CA ALA A 105 -6.91 4.12 0.78
C ALA A 105 -5.76 3.60 -0.09
N ASP A 106 -4.54 3.54 0.44
CA ASP A 106 -3.37 2.95 -0.23
C ASP A 106 -3.46 1.41 -0.28
N ARG A 107 -4.07 0.76 0.72
CA ARG A 107 -4.26 -0.70 0.76
C ARG A 107 -5.32 -1.21 -0.22
N VAL A 108 -6.41 -0.46 -0.40
CA VAL A 108 -7.56 -0.88 -1.22
C VAL A 108 -7.17 -1.29 -2.65
N PRO A 109 -6.35 -0.53 -3.40
CA PRO A 109 -5.89 -0.92 -4.74
C PRO A 109 -5.10 -2.24 -4.76
N VAL A 110 -4.28 -2.49 -3.74
CA VAL A 110 -3.44 -3.70 -3.65
C VAL A 110 -4.30 -4.94 -3.42
N ILE A 111 -5.24 -4.89 -2.49
CA ILE A 111 -6.18 -6.01 -2.24
C ILE A 111 -7.06 -6.25 -3.48
N ARG A 112 -7.53 -5.19 -4.13
CA ARG A 112 -8.27 -5.31 -5.39
C ARG A 112 -7.44 -6.00 -6.47
N ALA A 113 -6.16 -5.65 -6.61
CA ALA A 113 -5.28 -6.30 -7.57
C ALA A 113 -5.09 -7.79 -7.25
N ALA A 114 -4.95 -8.15 -5.98
CA ALA A 114 -4.88 -9.55 -5.55
C ALA A 114 -6.15 -10.34 -5.88
N LEU A 115 -7.33 -9.74 -5.71
CA LEU A 115 -8.61 -10.35 -6.08
C LEU A 115 -8.77 -10.51 -7.60
N ASN A 116 -8.42 -9.48 -8.39
CA ASN A 116 -8.61 -9.48 -9.84
C ASN A 116 -7.87 -10.63 -10.54
N GLU A 117 -6.66 -10.94 -10.07
CA GLU A 117 -5.79 -11.95 -10.70
C GLU A 117 -5.77 -13.28 -9.93
N TYR A 118 -6.63 -13.44 -8.92
CA TYR A 118 -6.60 -14.58 -8.00
C TYR A 118 -6.66 -15.92 -8.74
N ASP A 119 -7.71 -16.12 -9.56
CA ASP A 119 -7.89 -17.34 -10.35
C ASP A 119 -6.71 -17.63 -11.29
N TRP A 120 -6.15 -16.58 -11.89
CA TRP A 120 -5.02 -16.70 -12.81
C TRP A 120 -3.74 -17.14 -12.10
N ALA A 121 -3.51 -16.58 -10.91
CA ALA A 121 -2.36 -16.87 -10.06
C ALA A 121 -2.46 -18.27 -9.47
N THR A 122 -3.60 -18.64 -8.88
CA THR A 122 -3.83 -19.97 -8.28
C THR A 122 -3.61 -21.08 -9.29
N LYS A 123 -4.05 -20.92 -10.54
CA LYS A 123 -3.83 -21.92 -11.62
C LYS A 123 -2.37 -22.12 -12.00
N ARG A 124 -1.49 -21.16 -11.70
CA ARG A 124 -0.07 -21.17 -12.07
C ARG A 124 0.86 -21.50 -10.90
N ASP A 125 0.42 -21.21 -9.68
CA ASP A 125 1.15 -21.55 -8.45
C ASP A 125 0.96 -23.03 -8.07
N THR A 126 0.10 -23.78 -8.78
CA THR A 126 0.04 -25.23 -8.69
C THR A 126 1.33 -25.84 -9.22
N ILE A 127 2.26 -26.12 -8.32
CA ILE A 127 3.40 -26.99 -8.60
C ILE A 127 2.82 -28.33 -9.05
N SER A 128 2.96 -28.66 -10.34
CA SER A 128 2.62 -29.99 -10.82
C SER A 128 3.55 -30.98 -10.13
N ALA A 129 2.97 -31.87 -9.32
CA ALA A 129 3.65 -33.01 -8.71
C ALA A 129 3.92 -34.11 -9.74
#